data_AF-A0A1V4VYT6-F1
#
_entry.id   AF-A0A1V4VYT6-F1
#
_cell.length_a   1.000
_cell.length_b   1.000
_cell.length_c   1.000
_cell.angle_alpha   90.00
_cell.angle_beta   90.00
_cell.angle_gamma   90.00
#
_symmetry.space_group_name_H-M   'P 1'
#
loop_
_entity.id
_entity.type
_entity.pdbx_description
1 polymer ?
#
loop_
_entity_poly.entity_id
_entity_poly.type
_entity_poly.pdbx_seq_one_letter_code
_entity_poly.pdbx_strand_id
1 'polypeptide(L)' 'MEETLKLAANYGFPMVVAGYLLIRLEPVIKDLQKSINSLTIVVARQSGLELDEISKIVNG' A
#
# COMPACT_ATOMS: atom_id res chain seq x y z
N MET A 1 -23.60 12.41 -31.02
CA MET A 1 -23.63 12.86 -29.60
C MET A 1 -23.93 11.72 -28.64
N GLU A 2 -24.93 10.87 -28.89
CA GLU A 2 -25.20 9.72 -28.00
C GLU A 2 -24.05 8.72 -27.88
N GLU A 3 -23.36 8.44 -28.98
CA GLU A 3 -22.27 7.45 -29.02
C GLU A 3 -21.02 7.92 -28.25
N THR A 4 -20.66 9.19 -28.41
CA THR A 4 -19.59 9.85 -27.64
C THR A 4 -19.91 9.91 -26.14
N LEU A 5 -21.18 10.07 -25.79
CA LEU A 5 -21.64 10.08 -24.40
C LEU A 5 -21.60 8.67 -23.79
N LYS A 6 -21.99 7.64 -24.55
CA LYS A 6 -21.86 6.23 -24.15
C LYS A 6 -20.40 5.82 -23.94
N LEU A 7 -19.49 6.24 -24.83
CA LEU A 7 -18.06 5.98 -24.67
C LEU A 7 -17.49 6.69 -23.44
N ALA A 8 -17.83 7.96 -23.23
CA ALA A 8 -17.42 8.70 -22.04
C ALA A 8 -17.94 8.05 -20.75
N ALA A 9 -19.17 7.52 -20.74
CA ALA A 9 -19.71 6.80 -19.59
C ALA A 9 -19.00 5.45 -19.35
N ASN A 10 -18.82 4.65 -20.41
CA ASN A 10 -18.26 3.30 -20.31
C ASN A 10 -16.74 3.29 -20.03
N TYR A 11 -16.00 4.30 -20.47
CA TYR A 11 -14.56 4.39 -20.25
C TYR A 11 -14.17 5.43 -19.19
N GLY A 12 -14.89 6.55 -19.12
CA GLY A 12 -14.59 7.63 -18.18
C GLY A 12 -14.88 7.26 -16.73
N PHE A 13 -15.99 6.58 -16.45
CA PHE A 13 -16.32 6.17 -15.09
C PHE A 13 -15.30 5.15 -14.53
N PRO A 14 -14.97 4.04 -15.22
CA PRO A 14 -13.93 3.12 -14.74
C PRO A 14 -12.56 3.79 -14.61
N MET A 15 -12.19 4.73 -15.49
CA MET A 15 -10.92 5.45 -15.39
C MET A 15 -10.83 6.33 -14.15
N VAL A 16 -11.90 7.06 -13.80
CA VAL A 16 -11.94 7.86 -12.57
C VAL A 16 -11.90 6.98 -11.33
N VAL A 17 -12.64 5.86 -11.34
CA VAL A 17 -12.61 4.88 -10.24
C VAL A 17 -11.21 4.29 -10.08
N ALA A 18 -10.55 3.90 -11.16
CA ALA A 18 -9.18 3.40 -11.13
C ALA A 18 -8.22 4.46 -10.57
N GLY A 19 -8.31 5.71 -11.01
CA GLY A 19 -7.53 6.82 -10.47
C GLY A 19 -7.73 7.02 -8.97
N TYR A 20 -8.99 7.01 -8.51
CA TYR A 20 -9.32 7.09 -7.08
C TYR A 20 -8.73 5.91 -6.29
N LEU A 21 -8.85 4.68 -6.80
CA LEU A 21 -8.32 3.49 -6.15
C LEU A 21 -6.80 3.52 -6.05
N LEU A 22 -6.09 3.97 -7.09
CA LEU A 22 -4.63 4.12 -7.07
C LEU A 22 -4.19 5.11 -5.98
N ILE A 23 -4.84 6.27 -5.89
CA ILE A 23 -4.55 7.26 -4.85
C ILE A 23 -4.87 6.69 -3.45
N ARG A 24 -5.96 5.94 -3.32
CA ARG A 24 -6.38 5.33 -2.06
C ARG A 24 -5.49 4.16 -1.62
N LEU A 25 -4.88 3.43 -2.55
CA LEU A 25 -4.02 2.29 -2.24
C LEU A 25 -2.69 2.72 -1.62
N GLU A 26 -2.15 3.86 -2.02
CA GLU A 26 -0.89 4.42 -1.51
C GLU A 26 -0.81 4.44 0.04
N PRO A 27 -1.76 5.06 0.78
CA PRO A 27 -1.71 5.05 2.25
C PRO A 27 -1.89 3.65 2.84
N VAL A 28 -2.73 2.79 2.23
CA VAL A 28 -2.96 1.41 2.70
C VAL A 28 -1.68 0.59 2.64
N ILE A 29 -0.93 0.69 1.55
CA ILE A 29 0.35 0.00 1.38
C ILE A 29 1.37 0.52 2.41
N LYS A 30 1.43 1.83 2.63
CA LYS A 30 2.30 2.44 3.65
C LYS A 30 1.97 1.96 5.06
N ASP A 31 0.69 1.87 5.40
CA ASP A 31 0.27 1.40 6.72
C ASP A 31 0.50 -0.10 6.91
N LEU A 32 0.35 -0.89 5.84
CA LEU A 32 0.75 -2.29 5.84
C LEU A 32 2.25 -2.45 6.09
N GLN A 33 3.09 -1.67 5.42
CA GLN A 33 4.54 -1.68 5.62
C GLN A 33 4.91 -1.37 7.08
N LYS A 34 4.29 -0.35 7.70
CA LYS A 34 4.49 -0.04 9.13
C LYS A 34 4.09 -1.21 10.04
N SER A 35 2.98 -1.87 9.72
CA SER A 35 2.47 -3.01 10.48
C SER A 35 3.43 -4.20 10.41
N ILE A 36 3.95 -4.50 9.21
CA ILE A 36 4.96 -5.55 9.00
C ILE A 36 6.24 -5.21 9.76
N ASN A 37 6.75 -3.99 9.65
CA ASN A 37 7.95 -3.58 10.38
C ASN A 37 7.78 -3.72 11.90
N SER A 38 6.61 -3.33 12.42
CA SER A 38 6.29 -3.48 13.84
C SER A 38 6.26 -4.95 14.26
N LEU A 39 5.65 -5.82 13.44
CA LEU A 39 5.63 -7.25 13.69
C LEU A 39 7.03 -7.86 13.66
N THR A 40 7.86 -7.49 12.67
CA THR A 40 9.25 -7.92 12.57
C THR A 40 10.04 -7.56 13.82
N ILE A 41 9.87 -6.34 14.34
CA ILE A 41 10.52 -5.91 15.59
C ILE A 41 10.06 -6.76 16.77
N VAL A 42 8.76 -7.02 16.90
CA VAL A 42 8.20 -7.85 17.99
C VAL A 42 8.74 -9.27 17.94
N VAL A 43 8.73 -9.91 16.76
CA VAL A 43 9.24 -11.27 16.57
C VAL A 43 10.74 -11.33 16.83
N ALA A 44 11.52 -10.38 16.33
CA ALA A 44 12.96 -10.37 16.53
C ALA A 44 13.33 -10.19 18.01
N ARG A 45 12.61 -9.34 18.75
CA ARG A 45 12.75 -9.22 20.21
C ARG A 45 12.39 -10.51 20.95
N GLN A 46 11.34 -11.21 20.52
CA GLN A 46 10.98 -12.52 21.10
C GLN A 46 12.05 -13.59 20.82
N SER A 47 12.74 -13.51 19.68
CA SER A 47 13.83 -14.41 19.30
C SER A 47 15.19 -14.05 19.93
N GLY A 48 15.26 -12.99 20.75
CA GLY A 48 16.49 -12.59 21.44
C GLY A 48 17.51 -11.83 20.59
N LEU A 49 17.09 -11.24 19.47
CA LEU A 49 17.96 -10.40 18.63
C LEU A 49 18.17 -9.01 19.24
N GLU A 50 19.39 -8.49 19.12
CA GLU A 50 19.77 -7.17 19.61
C GLU A 50 19.25 -6.06 18.67
N LEU A 51 19.06 -4.84 19.20
CA LEU A 51 18.46 -3.72 18.44
C LEU A 51 19.21 -3.38 17.14
N ASP A 52 20.54 -3.54 17.13
CA ASP A 52 21.39 -3.29 15.97
C ASP A 52 21.15 -4.30 14.84
N GLU A 53 20.79 -5.54 15.17
CA GLU A 53 20.45 -6.58 14.20
C GLU A 53 19.07 -6.34 13.60
N ILE A 54 18.11 -5.94 14.43
CA ILE A 54 16.75 -5.58 14.00
C ILE A 54 16.77 -4.39 13.03
N SER A 55 17.59 -3.37 13.33
CA SER A 55 17.74 -2.18 12.47
C SER A 55 18.27 -2.55 11.07
N LYS A 56 19.20 -3.50 10.97
CA LYS A 56 19.71 -4.00 9.69
C LYS A 56 18.66 -4.74 8.87
N ILE A 57 17.73 -5.45 9.53
CA ILE A 57 16.64 -6.17 8.86
C ILE A 57 15.55 -5.22 8.37
N VAL A 58 15.24 -4.16 9.13
CA VAL A 58 14.15 -3.22 8.80
C VAL A 58 14.58 -2.13 7.82
N ASN A 59 15.85 -1.71 7.86
CA ASN A 59 16.39 -0.63 7.03
C ASN A 59 17.32 -1.13 5.90
N GLY A 60 17.54 -2.45 5.82
CA GLY A 60 18.32 -3.09 4.76
C GLY A 60 17.56 -3.30 3.47
#